data_AF-A0A1I7UK33-F1
#
_entry.id   AF-A0A1I7UK33-F1
#
_cell.length_a   1.000
_cell.length_b   1.000
_cell.length_c   1.000
_cell.angle_alpha   90.00
_cell.angle_beta   90.00
_cell.angle_gamma   90.00
#
_symmetry.space_group_name_H-M   'P 1'
#
loop_
_entity.id
_entity.type
_entity.pdbx_description
1 polymer ?
#
loop_
_entity_poly.entity_id
_entity_poly.type
_entity_poly.pdbx_seq_one_letter_code
_entity_poly.pdbx_strand_id
1 'polypeptide(L)'
;MKTFAMICLLLLLVPLSSSTQFPYFVGNLPKETREICMEYYKSSSAKLKEENIIGGVVNGAMHGFNDPDYENAIRSLAEEKYADHICDPTEFEPIVKAIDKNVNCATICDNCMPGSVPICFLRSPRYAGLAQVCLCTYSLHDPVEEAAFSIRHEKRVFSRKIRRT
;
A
#
# COMPACT_ATOMS: atom_id res chain seq x y z
N MET A 1 1.66 39.48 35.84
CA MET A 1 1.07 39.94 34.55
C MET A 1 2.12 39.71 33.49
N LYS A 2 1.94 38.67 32.64
CA LYS A 2 1.68 38.77 31.18
C LYS A 2 2.82 39.50 30.47
N THR A 3 3.61 38.89 29.59
CA THR A 3 3.15 38.28 28.32
C THR A 3 4.11 37.21 27.77
N PHE A 4 3.51 36.11 27.33
CA PHE A 4 4.05 35.13 26.39
C PHE A 4 4.14 35.71 24.96
N ALA A 5 4.87 34.97 24.11
CA ALA A 5 4.93 35.01 22.65
C ALA A 5 6.02 35.90 22.01
N MET A 6 7.01 35.25 21.39
CA MET A 6 7.20 35.37 19.93
C MET A 6 8.25 34.36 19.41
N ILE A 7 7.73 33.43 18.60
CA ILE A 7 8.30 33.00 17.30
C ILE A 7 9.54 32.10 17.40
N CYS A 8 9.34 30.77 17.45
CA CYS A 8 9.23 29.91 16.25
C CYS A 8 10.21 30.30 15.14
N LEU A 9 11.50 30.27 15.48
CA LEU A 9 12.58 30.42 14.53
C LEU A 9 12.92 29.04 13.94
N LEU A 10 12.45 28.82 12.71
CA LEU A 10 13.16 28.08 11.66
C LEU A 10 13.33 26.55 11.84
N LEU A 11 12.21 25.84 11.92
CA LEU A 11 12.08 24.51 11.29
C LEU A 11 11.79 24.69 9.78
N LEU A 12 12.79 25.18 9.03
CA LEU A 12 12.85 25.00 7.58
C LEU A 12 13.49 23.64 7.29
N LEU A 13 12.80 22.57 7.66
CA LEU A 13 12.97 21.28 6.99
C LEU A 13 11.98 21.28 5.83
N VAL A 14 12.37 21.93 4.74
CA VAL A 14 11.73 21.72 3.45
C VAL A 14 12.02 20.27 3.06
N PRO A 15 11.02 19.38 2.93
CA PRO A 15 11.30 18.06 2.40
C PRO A 15 11.68 18.24 0.92
N LEU A 16 12.90 17.79 0.59
CA LEU A 16 13.37 17.68 -0.78
C LEU A 16 12.39 16.82 -1.58
N SER A 17 11.77 17.45 -2.57
CA SER A 17 11.42 16.90 -3.89
C SER A 17 11.05 15.41 -3.93
N SER A 18 9.76 15.13 -3.76
CA SER A 18 9.13 13.80 -3.74
C SER A 18 9.00 13.10 -5.11
N SER A 19 9.93 13.26 -6.05
CA SER A 19 9.80 12.70 -7.41
C SER A 19 10.87 11.68 -7.81
N THR A 20 11.71 11.23 -6.88
CA THR A 20 12.79 10.25 -7.17
C THR A 20 12.78 9.01 -6.27
N GLN A 21 11.82 8.87 -5.35
CA GLN A 21 11.84 7.79 -4.37
C GLN A 21 11.44 6.44 -4.97
N PHE A 22 10.47 6.42 -5.89
CA PHE A 22 10.01 5.20 -6.53
C PHE A 22 11.09 4.45 -7.34
N PRO A 23 11.87 5.11 -8.21
CA PRO A 23 13.00 4.43 -8.87
C PRO A 23 14.12 4.05 -7.89
N TYR A 24 14.23 4.73 -6.75
CA TYR A 24 15.33 4.53 -5.80
C TYR A 24 15.24 3.22 -5.02
N PHE A 25 14.11 2.91 -4.37
CA PHE A 25 14.02 1.65 -3.60
C PHE A 25 13.85 0.43 -4.50
N VAL A 26 13.11 0.55 -5.61
CA VAL A 26 12.95 -0.53 -6.60
C VAL A 26 14.30 -0.94 -7.20
N GLY A 27 15.21 0.00 -7.39
CA GLY A 27 16.58 -0.26 -7.86
C GLY A 27 17.40 -1.13 -6.90
N ASN A 28 17.12 -1.04 -5.60
CA ASN A 28 17.84 -1.73 -4.52
C ASN A 28 17.22 -3.10 -4.16
N LEU A 29 16.06 -3.45 -4.72
CA LEU A 29 15.47 -4.77 -4.52
C LEU A 29 16.29 -5.87 -5.22
N PRO A 30 16.32 -7.10 -4.68
CA PRO A 30 16.86 -8.26 -5.39
C PRO A 30 16.24 -8.39 -6.78
N LYS A 31 17.02 -8.83 -7.77
CA LYS A 31 16.60 -8.84 -9.19
C LYS A 31 15.23 -9.51 -9.39
N GLU A 32 15.02 -10.66 -8.76
CA GLU A 32 13.76 -11.43 -8.87
C GLU A 32 12.58 -10.67 -8.25
N THR A 33 12.75 -10.13 -7.05
CA THR A 33 11.73 -9.29 -6.37
C THR A 33 11.39 -8.06 -7.19
N ARG A 34 12.41 -7.42 -7.77
CA ARG A 34 12.25 -6.24 -8.63
C ARG A 34 11.42 -6.57 -9.87
N GLU A 35 11.67 -7.69 -10.53
CA GLU A 35 10.89 -8.11 -11.71
C GLU A 35 9.41 -8.31 -11.36
N ILE A 36 9.12 -8.97 -10.23
CA ILE A 36 7.75 -9.15 -9.71
C ILE A 36 7.09 -7.80 -9.42
N CYS A 37 7.76 -6.91 -8.68
CA CYS A 37 7.19 -5.61 -8.34
C CYS A 37 6.94 -4.74 -9.58
N MET A 38 7.85 -4.77 -10.57
CA MET A 38 7.65 -4.07 -11.83
C MET A 38 6.46 -4.61 -12.63
N GLU A 39 6.16 -5.90 -12.56
CA GLU A 39 4.95 -6.47 -13.17
C GLU A 39 3.69 -5.92 -12.49
N TYR A 40 3.69 -5.85 -11.15
CA TYR A 40 2.60 -5.24 -10.40
C TYR A 40 2.41 -3.76 -10.71
N TYR A 41 3.48 -2.97 -10.73
CA TYR A 41 3.39 -1.53 -11.01
C TYR A 41 2.90 -1.22 -12.42
N LYS A 42 3.16 -2.11 -13.39
CA LYS A 42 2.70 -1.95 -14.77
C LYS A 42 1.29 -2.52 -15.01
N SER A 43 0.72 -3.22 -14.03
CA SER A 43 -0.62 -3.80 -14.15
C SER A 43 -1.69 -2.71 -14.25
N SER A 44 -2.68 -2.90 -15.13
CA SER A 44 -3.85 -2.02 -15.22
C SER A 44 -4.69 -2.01 -13.93
N SER A 45 -4.54 -3.04 -13.11
CA SER A 45 -5.24 -3.21 -11.83
C SER A 45 -4.58 -2.47 -10.68
N ALA A 46 -3.36 -1.97 -10.89
CA ALA A 46 -2.56 -1.34 -9.87
C ALA A 46 -2.64 0.19 -9.95
N LYS A 47 -2.46 0.83 -8.80
CA LYS A 47 -2.30 2.28 -8.69
C LYS A 47 -1.23 2.58 -7.65
N LEU A 48 -0.29 3.43 -8.04
CA LEU A 48 0.77 3.97 -7.21
C LEU A 48 0.52 5.46 -6.97
N LYS A 49 0.68 5.91 -5.73
CA LYS A 49 0.65 7.31 -5.31
C LYS A 49 1.98 7.62 -4.63
N GLU A 50 2.94 8.13 -5.39
CA GLU A 50 4.30 8.40 -4.90
C GLU A 50 4.31 9.41 -3.75
N GLU A 51 3.37 10.36 -3.78
CA GLU A 51 3.17 11.37 -2.74
C GLU A 51 2.84 10.79 -1.35
N ASN A 52 2.35 9.56 -1.30
CA ASN A 52 1.97 8.88 -0.06
C ASN A 52 3.09 7.95 0.47
N ILE A 53 4.23 7.90 -0.20
CA ILE A 53 5.39 7.11 0.24
C ILE A 53 6.17 7.89 1.29
N ILE A 54 6.34 7.32 2.48
CA ILE A 54 7.11 7.93 3.56
C ILE A 54 8.55 7.41 3.50
N GLY A 55 9.43 8.14 2.81
CA GLY A 55 10.82 7.72 2.59
C GLY A 55 11.61 7.37 3.86
N GLY A 56 11.32 8.02 5.00
CA GLY A 56 11.92 7.68 6.29
C GLY A 56 11.56 6.27 6.78
N VAL A 57 10.29 5.88 6.61
CA VAL A 57 9.79 4.53 6.98
C VAL A 57 10.36 3.48 6.03
N VAL A 58 10.36 3.77 4.72
CA VAL A 58 10.97 2.88 3.71
C VAL A 58 12.44 2.62 4.02
N ASN A 59 13.21 3.67 4.30
CA ASN A 59 14.63 3.53 4.61
C ASN A 59 14.85 2.73 5.90
N GLY A 60 14.03 2.96 6.94
CA GLY A 60 14.08 2.15 8.16
C GLY A 60 13.82 0.66 7.88
N ALA A 61 12.75 0.35 7.16
CA ALA A 61 12.36 -1.01 6.83
C ALA A 61 13.41 -1.75 5.99
N MET A 62 14.03 -1.07 5.02
CA MET A 62 15.14 -1.64 4.23
C MET A 62 16.36 -2.02 5.09
N HIS A 63 16.52 -1.42 6.27
CA HIS A 63 17.57 -1.75 7.24
C HIS A 63 17.07 -2.67 8.37
N GLY A 64 15.89 -3.29 8.22
CA GLY A 64 15.33 -4.25 9.16
C GLY A 64 14.63 -3.64 10.37
N PHE A 65 14.36 -2.32 10.35
CA PHE A 65 13.54 -1.70 11.38
C PHE A 65 12.05 -1.95 11.07
N ASN A 66 11.38 -2.68 11.95
CA ASN A 66 9.93 -2.81 11.93
C ASN A 66 9.36 -2.39 13.29
N ASP A 67 8.30 -1.58 13.28
CA ASP A 67 7.63 -1.06 14.47
C ASP A 67 6.22 -1.67 14.56
N PRO A 68 5.99 -2.65 15.45
CA PRO A 68 4.69 -3.30 15.57
C PRO A 68 3.61 -2.33 16.07
N ASP A 69 3.96 -1.30 16.85
CA ASP A 69 2.99 -0.33 17.33
C ASP A 69 2.49 0.56 16.18
N TYR A 70 3.39 0.90 15.26
CA TYR A 70 3.04 1.58 14.01
C TYR A 70 2.09 0.74 13.14
N GLU A 71 2.39 -0.55 12.94
CA GLU A 71 1.50 -1.45 12.19
C GLU A 71 0.12 -1.56 12.82
N ASN A 72 0.08 -1.76 14.15
CA ASN A 72 -1.16 -1.92 14.90
C ASN A 72 -2.01 -0.65 14.85
N ALA A 73 -1.39 0.53 14.93
CA ALA A 73 -2.09 1.81 14.83
C ALA A 73 -2.78 1.96 13.47
N ILE A 74 -2.08 1.63 12.38
CA ILE A 74 -2.63 1.72 11.02
C ILE A 74 -3.80 0.72 10.83
N ARG A 75 -3.64 -0.54 11.28
CA ARG A 75 -4.73 -1.54 11.20
C ARG A 75 -5.94 -1.09 12.01
N SER A 76 -5.72 -0.61 13.24
CA SER A 76 -6.80 -0.15 14.12
C SER A 76 -7.59 0.99 13.47
N LEU A 77 -6.91 1.97 12.86
CA LEU A 77 -7.56 3.07 12.14
C LEU A 77 -8.37 2.60 10.93
N ALA A 78 -7.88 1.60 10.20
CA ALA A 78 -8.59 1.02 9.07
C ALA A 78 -9.85 0.28 9.53
N GLU A 79 -9.74 -0.52 10.59
CA GLU A 79 -10.85 -1.27 11.18
C GLU A 79 -11.90 -0.34 11.80
N GLU A 80 -11.50 0.73 12.49
CA GLU A 80 -12.41 1.71 13.07
C GLU A 80 -13.34 2.33 12.01
N LYS A 81 -12.79 2.67 10.84
CA LYS A 81 -13.54 3.34 9.77
C LYS A 81 -14.26 2.37 8.83
N TYR A 82 -13.72 1.17 8.64
CA TYR A 82 -14.13 0.26 7.57
C TYR A 82 -14.24 -1.21 8.02
N ALA A 83 -14.56 -1.49 9.29
CA ALA A 83 -14.62 -2.84 9.87
C ALA A 83 -15.18 -3.93 8.93
N ASP A 84 -16.37 -3.73 8.37
CA ASP A 84 -17.05 -4.72 7.50
C ASP A 84 -16.33 -4.96 6.16
N HIS A 85 -15.41 -4.08 5.79
CA HIS A 85 -14.66 -4.13 4.54
C HIS A 85 -13.25 -4.68 4.73
N ILE A 86 -12.74 -4.84 5.96
CA ILE A 86 -11.40 -5.37 6.19
C ILE A 86 -11.46 -6.90 6.09
N CYS A 87 -10.54 -7.47 5.31
CA CYS A 87 -10.30 -8.92 5.21
C CYS A 87 -8.90 -9.27 5.72
N ASP A 88 -8.66 -10.57 5.92
CA ASP A 88 -7.32 -11.03 6.24
C ASP A 88 -6.38 -10.79 5.03
N PRO A 89 -5.23 -10.10 5.20
CA PRO A 89 -4.24 -9.91 4.14
C PRO A 89 -3.73 -11.20 3.49
N THR A 90 -3.82 -12.33 4.19
CA THR A 90 -3.45 -13.66 3.70
C THR A 90 -4.49 -14.29 2.76
N GLU A 91 -5.75 -13.84 2.82
CA GLU A 91 -6.84 -14.28 1.94
C GLU A 91 -6.88 -13.53 0.61
N PHE A 92 -6.01 -12.53 0.42
CA PHE A 92 -5.89 -11.84 -0.85
C PHE A 92 -5.14 -12.71 -1.86
N GLU A 93 -5.79 -13.01 -2.98
CA GLU A 93 -5.18 -13.71 -4.12
C GLU A 93 -5.03 -12.75 -5.32
N PRO A 94 -3.81 -12.40 -5.76
CA PRO A 94 -3.59 -11.62 -6.97
C PRO A 94 -3.86 -12.47 -8.24
N ILE A 95 -4.43 -11.87 -9.29
CA ILE A 95 -4.62 -12.53 -10.61
C ILE A 95 -3.36 -12.47 -11.46
N VAL A 96 -2.48 -11.51 -11.19
CA VAL A 96 -1.18 -11.49 -11.84
C VAL A 96 -0.50 -12.78 -11.41
N LYS A 97 -0.45 -13.75 -12.33
CA LYS A 97 0.29 -15.00 -12.19
C LYS A 97 1.79 -14.68 -12.31
N ALA A 98 2.25 -13.74 -11.50
CA ALA A 98 3.65 -13.44 -11.33
C ALA A 98 4.22 -14.59 -10.48
N ILE A 99 4.54 -15.69 -11.18
CA ILE A 99 5.27 -16.86 -10.67
C ILE A 99 4.38 -17.73 -9.73
N ASP A 100 4.57 -19.05 -9.71
CA ASP A 100 3.88 -20.07 -8.87
C ASP A 100 4.12 -19.87 -7.35
N LYS A 101 3.99 -18.65 -6.85
CA LYS A 101 4.20 -18.29 -5.46
C LYS A 101 2.85 -17.92 -4.87
N ASN A 102 2.57 -18.41 -3.66
CA ASN A 102 1.44 -17.98 -2.82
C ASN A 102 1.69 -16.51 -2.40
N VAL A 103 1.54 -15.60 -3.35
CA VAL A 103 1.75 -14.17 -3.13
C VAL A 103 0.43 -13.62 -2.61
N ASN A 104 0.40 -13.20 -1.35
CA ASN A 104 -0.76 -12.55 -0.73
C ASN A 104 -0.48 -11.04 -0.53
N CYS A 105 -1.40 -10.32 0.09
CA CYS A 105 -1.24 -8.87 0.23
C CYS A 105 -0.02 -8.49 1.07
N ALA A 106 0.25 -9.23 2.16
CA ALA A 106 1.44 -9.02 2.99
C ALA A 106 2.72 -9.18 2.16
N THR A 107 2.84 -10.28 1.42
CA THR A 107 4.01 -10.52 0.56
C THR A 107 4.20 -9.43 -0.50
N ILE A 108 3.12 -8.89 -1.07
CA ILE A 108 3.22 -7.79 -2.05
C ILE A 108 3.74 -6.53 -1.37
N CYS A 109 3.17 -6.15 -0.22
CA CYS A 109 3.58 -4.94 0.47
C CYS A 109 5.00 -5.03 1.01
N ASP A 110 5.39 -6.16 1.61
CA ASP A 110 6.74 -6.35 2.14
C ASP A 110 7.82 -6.24 1.05
N ASN A 111 7.54 -6.84 -0.12
CA ASN A 111 8.50 -6.87 -1.22
C ASN A 111 8.52 -5.60 -2.05
N CYS A 112 7.35 -5.02 -2.32
CA CYS A 112 7.20 -3.92 -3.27
C CYS A 112 6.98 -2.58 -2.59
N MET A 113 6.68 -2.53 -1.30
CA MET A 113 6.47 -1.29 -0.55
C MET A 113 7.05 -1.44 0.87
N PRO A 114 8.38 -1.52 1.02
CA PRO A 114 9.01 -1.83 2.31
C PRO A 114 8.57 -0.90 3.43
N GLY A 115 8.16 -1.46 4.56
CA GLY A 115 7.69 -0.71 5.74
C GLY A 115 6.25 -0.21 5.66
N SER A 116 5.54 -0.48 4.56
CA SER A 116 4.11 -0.24 4.49
C SER A 116 3.34 -1.35 5.20
N VAL A 117 2.15 -1.02 5.68
CA VAL A 117 1.24 -1.96 6.31
C VAL A 117 0.28 -2.52 5.24
N PRO A 118 0.15 -3.85 5.15
CA PRO A 118 -0.78 -4.48 4.23
C PRO A 118 -2.21 -4.43 4.79
N ILE A 119 -3.14 -3.94 3.98
CA ILE A 119 -4.58 -3.96 4.24
C ILE A 119 -5.28 -4.68 3.09
N CYS A 120 -6.00 -5.75 3.40
CA CYS A 120 -6.95 -6.34 2.47
C CYS A 120 -8.30 -5.62 2.64
N PHE A 121 -8.80 -5.06 1.54
CA PHE A 121 -10.02 -4.27 1.52
C PHE A 121 -11.05 -4.87 0.54
N LEU A 122 -12.24 -5.17 1.02
CA LEU A 122 -13.40 -5.59 0.24
C LEU A 122 -14.13 -4.35 -0.27
N ARG A 123 -14.18 -4.14 -1.59
CA ARG A 123 -15.00 -3.04 -2.16
C ARG A 123 -16.49 -3.22 -1.88
N SER A 124 -16.91 -4.47 -1.64
CA SER A 124 -18.26 -4.80 -1.22
C SER A 124 -18.21 -5.97 -0.21
N PRO A 125 -18.57 -5.75 1.06
CA PRO A 125 -18.59 -6.79 2.10
C PRO A 125 -19.47 -7.98 1.75
N ARG A 126 -20.51 -7.74 0.93
CA ARG A 126 -21.46 -8.76 0.48
C ARG A 126 -20.85 -9.81 -0.45
N TYR A 127 -19.69 -9.54 -1.03
CA TYR A 127 -19.04 -10.41 -2.02
C TYR A 127 -17.58 -10.67 -1.63
N ALA A 128 -17.39 -11.30 -0.47
CA ALA A 128 -16.08 -11.79 -0.01
C ALA A 128 -15.44 -12.65 -1.12
N GLY A 129 -14.22 -12.28 -1.54
CA GLY A 129 -13.42 -12.99 -2.55
C GLY A 129 -13.53 -12.51 -4.01
N LEU A 130 -14.51 -11.67 -4.38
CA LEU A 130 -14.66 -11.20 -5.78
C LEU A 130 -14.20 -9.76 -6.03
N ALA A 131 -14.07 -8.96 -4.97
CA ALA A 131 -13.77 -7.54 -5.07
C ALA A 131 -12.77 -7.08 -4.01
N GLN A 132 -11.77 -7.91 -3.72
CA GLN A 132 -10.67 -7.56 -2.82
C GLN A 132 -9.69 -6.60 -3.51
N VAL A 133 -9.10 -5.73 -2.71
CA VAL A 133 -8.00 -4.84 -3.09
C VAL A 133 -6.94 -4.98 -2.02
N CYS A 134 -5.71 -5.29 -2.42
CA CYS A 134 -4.57 -5.16 -1.55
C CYS A 134 -4.12 -3.70 -1.54
N LEU A 135 -3.98 -3.12 -0.35
CA LEU A 135 -3.53 -1.76 -0.12
C LEU A 135 -2.26 -1.80 0.72
N CYS A 136 -1.22 -1.10 0.29
CA CYS A 136 0.01 -0.92 1.03
C CYS A 136 0.09 0.54 1.46
N THR A 137 0.04 0.81 2.76
CA THR A 137 -0.12 2.16 3.30
C THR A 137 0.90 2.49 4.37
N TYR A 138 1.22 3.78 4.47
CA TYR A 138 2.04 4.33 5.55
C TYR A 138 1.25 5.34 6.40
N SER A 139 -0.04 5.53 6.10
CA SER A 139 -0.82 6.61 6.69
C SER A 139 -1.35 6.26 8.08
N LEU A 140 -1.06 7.14 9.06
CA LEU A 140 -1.65 7.16 10.40
C LEU A 140 -2.88 8.07 10.47
N HIS A 141 -3.47 8.43 9.34
CA HIS A 141 -4.67 9.27 9.25
C HIS A 141 -5.80 8.55 8.52
N ASP A 142 -5.58 8.21 7.26
CA ASP A 142 -6.57 7.53 6.42
C ASP A 142 -5.94 6.35 5.67
N PRO A 143 -5.70 5.21 6.36
CA PRO A 143 -4.95 4.07 5.82
C PRO A 143 -5.43 3.56 4.46
N VAL A 144 -6.75 3.54 4.24
CA VAL A 144 -7.38 3.03 3.01
C VAL A 144 -7.31 4.05 1.86
N GLU A 145 -7.65 5.31 2.12
CA GLU A 145 -7.70 6.35 1.07
C GLU A 145 -6.31 6.84 0.69
N GLU A 146 -5.38 6.87 1.66
CA GLU A 146 -4.01 7.33 1.50
C GLU A 146 -3.02 6.18 1.24
N ALA A 147 -3.51 4.99 0.89
CA ALA A 147 -2.64 3.89 0.47
C ALA A 147 -1.69 4.34 -0.66
N ALA A 148 -0.40 4.10 -0.46
CA ALA A 148 0.65 4.47 -1.40
C ALA A 148 0.69 3.54 -2.61
N PHE A 149 0.30 2.28 -2.41
CA PHE A 149 0.10 1.33 -3.50
C PHE A 149 -1.19 0.57 -3.30
N SER A 150 -1.85 0.25 -4.40
CA SER A 150 -3.05 -0.59 -4.40
C SER A 150 -3.05 -1.51 -5.60
N ILE A 151 -3.53 -2.73 -5.43
CA ILE A 151 -3.77 -3.68 -6.52
C ILE A 151 -5.06 -4.44 -6.30
N ARG A 152 -5.89 -4.47 -7.34
CA ARG A 152 -7.21 -5.13 -7.29
C ARG A 152 -7.11 -6.60 -7.66
N HIS A 153 -7.95 -7.42 -7.05
CA HIS A 153 -8.32 -8.72 -7.57
C HIS A 153 -9.22 -8.52 -8.82
N GLU A 154 -8.63 -8.23 -10.00
CA GLU A 154 -9.27 -8.39 -11.32
C GLU A 154 -9.68 -9.85 -11.68
N LYS A 155 -10.64 -10.46 -10.98
CA LYS A 155 -11.45 -11.45 -11.69
C LYS A 155 -12.30 -10.60 -12.63
N ARG A 156 -12.00 -10.60 -13.94
CA ARG A 156 -12.88 -10.00 -14.96
C ARG A 156 -14.21 -10.74 -14.99
N VAL A 157 -15.02 -10.61 -13.94
CA VAL A 157 -16.45 -10.82 -14.03
C VAL A 157 -16.93 -9.65 -14.89
N PHE A 158 -17.56 -9.94 -16.02
CA PHE A 158 -17.92 -9.03 -17.13
C PHE A 158 -16.92 -8.87 -18.28
N SER A 159 -16.49 -9.98 -18.87
CA SER A 159 -16.36 -10.06 -20.34
C SER A 159 -17.55 -10.80 -20.97
N ARG A 160 -18.78 -10.59 -20.49
CA ARG A 160 -19.93 -10.84 -21.37
C ARG A 160 -20.05 -9.64 -22.29
N LYS A 161 -19.34 -9.69 -23.42
CA LYS A 161 -19.90 -9.13 -24.66
C LYS A 161 -21.31 -9.70 -24.72
N ILE A 162 -22.31 -8.87 -24.41
CA ILE A 162 -23.68 -9.14 -24.80
C ILE A 162 -23.62 -9.16 -26.33
N ARG A 163 -23.47 -10.35 -26.91
CA ARG A 163 -23.80 -10.56 -28.31
C ARG A 163 -25.30 -10.29 -28.36
N ARG A 164 -25.67 -9.09 -28.82
CA ARG A 164 -26.99 -8.88 -29.38
C ARG A 164 -27.06 -9.80 -30.60
N THR A 165 -27.62 -10.98 -30.42
CA THR A 165 -28.21 -11.77 -31.49
C THR A 165 -29.65 -11.31 -31.65
#